data_AF-A0A9Q4NT81-F1
#
_entry.id   AF-A0A9Q4NT81-F1
#
_cell.length_a   1.000
_cell.length_b   1.000
_cell.length_c   1.000
_cell.angle_alpha   90.00
_cell.angle_beta   90.00
_cell.angle_gamma   90.00
#
_symmetry.space_group_name_H-M   'P 1'
#
loop_
_entity.id
_entity.type
_entity.pdbx_description
1 polymer ?
#
loop_
_entity_poly.entity_id
_entity_poly.type
_entity_poly.pdbx_seq_one_letter_code
_entity_poly.pdbx_strand_id
1 'polypeptide(L)' 'LSLQHPRVFGCDAYVHVPKENRSKLDKKVEKCIFIGYKDGVKGYNLWNPETQKPRKLFPVEMSFSER' A
#
# COMPACT_ATOMS: atom_id res chain seq x y z
N LEU A 1 -18.98 -7.18 -3.08
CA LEU A 1 -17.63 -6.79 -3.55
C LEU A 1 -16.92 -8.05 -4.02
N SER A 2 -16.97 -8.37 -5.31
CA SER A 2 -16.18 -9.47 -5.87
C SER A 2 -14.73 -8.99 -5.98
N LEU A 3 -13.83 -9.55 -5.16
CA LEU A 3 -12.39 -9.37 -5.32
C LEU A 3 -11.96 -10.24 -6.49
N GLN A 4 -12.15 -9.75 -7.72
CA GLN A 4 -11.85 -10.52 -8.95
C GLN A 4 -10.39 -11.01 -9.00
N HIS A 5 -9.50 -10.43 -8.21
CA HIS A 5 -8.11 -10.87 -8.05
C HIS A 5 -7.66 -10.68 -6.58
N PRO A 6 -7.77 -11.71 -5.72
CA PRO A 6 -7.22 -11.63 -4.37
C PRO A 6 -5.71 -11.45 -4.43
N ARG A 7 -5.17 -10.48 -3.70
CA ARG A 7 -3.72 -10.26 -3.58
C ARG A 7 -3.14 -11.21 -2.54
N VAL A 8 -1.94 -11.69 -2.80
CA VAL A 8 -1.23 -12.63 -1.90
C VAL A 8 -0.72 -11.89 -0.68
N PHE A 9 -1.08 -12.36 0.52
CA PHE A 9 -0.54 -11.85 1.78
C PHE A 9 0.99 -11.92 1.80
N GLY A 10 1.63 -10.88 2.32
CA GLY A 10 3.08 -10.78 2.40
C GLY A 10 3.78 -10.37 1.10
N CYS A 11 3.03 -10.05 0.02
CA CYS A 11 3.63 -9.57 -1.21
C CYS A 11 4.16 -8.13 -1.08
N ASP A 12 5.10 -7.79 -1.97
CA ASP A 12 5.60 -6.43 -2.10
C ASP A 12 4.51 -5.52 -2.70
N ALA A 13 4.15 -4.49 -1.96
CA ALA A 13 3.20 -3.45 -2.35
C ALA A 13 3.92 -2.11 -2.47
N TYR A 14 3.65 -1.39 -3.55
CA TYR A 14 4.24 -0.10 -3.87
C TYR A 14 3.17 0.97 -3.80
N VAL A 15 3.33 1.87 -2.84
CA VAL A 15 2.34 2.92 -2.55
C VAL A 15 2.81 4.23 -3.13
N HIS A 16 1.99 4.85 -3.97
CA HIS A 16 2.30 6.19 -4.46
C HIS A 16 2.09 7.25 -3.38
N VAL A 17 3.09 8.10 -3.15
CA VAL A 17 3.01 9.22 -2.21
C VAL A 17 2.50 10.46 -2.97
N PRO A 18 1.33 11.03 -2.57
CA PRO A 18 0.79 12.23 -3.18
C PRO A 18 1.80 13.38 -3.22
N LYS A 19 1.75 14.21 -4.28
CA LYS A 19 2.68 15.33 -4.46
C LYS A 19 2.62 16.34 -3.32
N GLU A 20 1.45 16.53 -2.72
CA GLU A 20 1.23 17.39 -1.55
C GLU A 20 1.99 16.91 -0.29
N ASN A 21 2.26 15.61 -0.18
CA ASN A 21 2.92 15.00 0.98
C ASN A 21 4.42 14.75 0.75
N ARG A 22 5.00 15.29 -0.33
CA ARG A 22 6.41 15.07 -0.69
C ARG A 22 7.09 16.32 -1.22
N SER A 23 8.31 16.56 -0.78
CA SER A 23 9.24 17.57 -1.31
C SER A 23 9.87 17.12 -2.62
N LYS A 24 10.61 18.01 -3.30
CA LYS A 24 11.19 17.75 -4.62
C LYS A 24 12.14 16.54 -4.67
N LEU A 25 12.79 16.22 -3.54
CA LEU A 25 13.74 15.12 -3.39
C LEU A 25 13.16 13.89 -2.68
N ASP A 26 11.92 13.96 -2.20
CA ASP A 26 11.30 12.86 -1.48
C ASP A 26 10.87 11.74 -2.44
N LYS A 27 10.88 10.51 -1.93
CA LYS A 27 10.48 9.32 -2.68
C LYS A 27 9.04 9.48 -3.20
N LYS A 28 8.82 9.13 -4.48
CA LYS A 28 7.46 9.12 -5.09
C LYS A 28 6.66 7.89 -4.69
N VAL A 29 7.35 6.82 -4.32
CA VAL A 29 6.77 5.51 -4.04
C VAL A 29 7.43 4.97 -2.78
N GLU A 30 6.62 4.42 -1.88
CA GLU A 30 7.07 3.69 -0.72
C GLU A 30 6.86 2.19 -0.93
N LYS A 31 7.89 1.39 -0.64
CA LYS A 31 7.78 -0.06 -0.58
C LYS A 31 7.15 -0.45 0.75
N CYS A 32 6.14 -1.29 0.70
CA CYS A 32 5.42 -1.84 1.84
C CYS A 32 5.15 -3.33 1.63
N ILE A 33 4.71 -4.00 2.69
CA ILE A 33 4.27 -5.40 2.65
C ILE A 33 2.75 -5.42 2.78
N PHE A 34 2.07 -6.17 1.90
CA PHE A 34 0.63 -6.33 1.96
C PHE A 34 0.20 -7.25 3.12
N ILE A 35 -0.55 -6.73 4.09
CA ILE A 35 -1.06 -7.50 5.24
C ILE A 35 -2.51 -7.93 5.03
N GLY A 36 -3.28 -7.26 4.18
CA GLY A 36 -4.67 -7.64 3.93
C GLY A 36 -5.58 -6.48 3.58
N TYR A 37 -6.87 -6.77 3.47
CA TYR A 37 -7.88 -5.78 3.20
C TYR A 37 -8.38 -5.14 4.50
N LYS A 38 -8.76 -3.86 4.43
CA LYS A 38 -9.41 -3.19 5.55
C LYS A 38 -10.88 -3.60 5.61
N ASP A 39 -11.36 -3.93 6.80
CA ASP A 39 -12.76 -4.33 7.00
C ASP A 39 -13.71 -3.13 6.85
N GLY A 40 -14.89 -3.37 6.27
CA GLY A 40 -15.96 -2.38 6.13
C GLY A 40 -15.72 -1.20 5.17
N VAL A 41 -14.52 -1.04 4.60
CA VAL A 41 -14.19 0.05 3.67
C VAL A 41 -13.26 -0.40 2.55
N LYS A 42 -13.28 0.31 1.41
CA LYS A 42 -12.31 0.10 0.33
C LYS A 42 -10.93 0.61 0.76
N GLY A 43 -10.08 -0.30 1.22
CA GLY A 43 -8.73 0.03 1.68
C GLY A 43 -7.88 -1.21 1.92
N TYR A 44 -6.59 -0.97 2.16
CA TYR A 44 -5.59 -2.01 2.33
C TYR A 44 -4.81 -1.75 3.63
N ASN A 45 -4.50 -2.82 4.35
CA ASN A 45 -3.59 -2.84 5.48
C ASN A 45 -2.20 -3.16 4.98
N LEU A 46 -1.25 -2.24 5.19
CA LEU A 46 0.13 -2.40 4.78
C LEU A 46 1.08 -2.27 5.97
N TRP A 47 2.23 -2.93 5.88
CA TRP A 47 3.35 -2.75 6.80
C TRP A 47 4.48 -2.02 6.09
N ASN A 48 5.01 -0.95 6.69
CA ASN A 48 6.23 -0.33 6.21
C ASN A 48 7.44 -0.94 6.94
N PRO A 49 8.31 -1.71 6.26
CA PRO A 49 9.47 -2.33 6.90
C PRO A 49 10.57 -1.33 7.29
N GLU A 50 10.67 -0.17 6.62
CA GLU A 50 11.66 0.87 6.95
C GLU A 50 11.33 1.55 8.28
N THR A 51 10.05 1.87 8.51
CA THR A 51 9.60 2.58 9.72
C THR A 51 9.06 1.66 10.81
N GLN A 52 8.91 0.36 10.51
CA GLN A 52 8.30 -0.65 11.38
C GLN A 52 6.93 -0.20 11.92
N LYS A 53 6.09 0.37 11.05
CA LYS A 53 4.77 0.88 11.41
C LYS A 53 3.69 0.40 10.43
N PRO A 54 2.45 0.18 10.93
CA PRO A 54 1.33 -0.11 10.06
C PRO A 54 0.95 1.16 9.30
N ARG A 55 0.80 1.04 7.98
CA ARG A 55 0.31 2.10 7.12
C ARG A 55 -1.16 1.82 6.79
N LYS A 56 -2.04 2.67 7.29
CA LYS A 56 -3.47 2.64 6.96
C LYS A 56 -3.66 3.50 5.71
N LEU A 57 -3.96 2.87 4.58
CA LEU A 57 -4.24 3.61 3.36
C LEU A 57 -5.73 3.62 3.07
N PHE A 58 -6.25 4.83 2.96
CA PHE A 58 -7.48 5.16 2.23
C PHE A 58 -7.19 5.04 0.72
N PRO A 59 -8.17 5.02 -0.20
CA PRO A 59 -7.96 4.53 -1.56
C PRO A 59 -6.94 5.39 -2.33
N VAL A 60 -5.68 5.00 -2.26
CA VAL A 60 -4.57 5.52 -3.04
C VAL A 60 -4.19 4.48 -4.05
N GLU A 61 -3.76 4.93 -5.23
CA GLU A 61 -3.27 4.01 -6.24
C GLU A 61 -2.05 3.24 -5.70
N MET A 62 -2.16 1.92 -5.79
CA MET A 62 -1.15 0.97 -5.33
C MET A 62 -0.85 0.00 -6.45
N SER A 63 0.43 -0.25 -6.67
CA SER A 63 0.90 -1.32 -7.55
C SER A 63 1.38 -2.48 -6.69
N PHE A 64 1.03 -3.71 -7.07
CA PHE A 64 1.50 -4.92 -6.40
C PHE A 64 2.50 -5.60 -7.32
N SER A 65 3.59 -6.11 -6.76
CA SER A 65 4.45 -7.01 -7.53
C SER A 65 3.66 -8.29 -7.81
N GLU A 66 3.38 -8.55 -9.08
CA GLU A 66 2.97 -9.87 -9.55
C GLU A 66 4.25 -10.71 -9.57
N ARG A 67 4.38 -11.64 -8.62
CA ARG A 67 5.41 -12.69 -8.72
C ARG A 67 4.82 -13.87 -9.46
#